data_AF-A0A7Y3R8N7-F1
#
_entry.id   AF-A0A7Y3R8N7-F1
#
_cell.length_a   1.000
_cell.length_b   1.000
_cell.length_c   1.000
_cell.angle_alpha   90.00
_cell.angle_beta   90.00
_cell.angle_gamma   90.00
#
_symmetry.space_group_name_H-M   'P 1'
#
loop_
_entity.id
_entity.type
_entity.pdbx_description
1 polymer ?
#
loop_
_entity_poly.entity_id
_entity_poly.type
_entity_poly.pdbx_seq_one_letter_code
_entity_poly.pdbx_strand_id
1 'polypeptide(L)'
;MKAKVLSLFPILFLLLSCSSSDEEEVVYATAPETKPEFDNTAFGVYKGIIMGMNGSLKIVINNGDNIAQAYIYQNNKITQTLTTTYNFTLGEDITNAEFSNSQVSFRFSVSANGSNPVISSYTYIGISNPQAFAIHELSYSQVLCYEGTFKGDDNGIFKCMVNNGVLTGYVLSSGSDETYTTSAVVTNNQFNAVFGNVSSGASFDGQITTISCAGNWNNPTFGESGTFRGKRTL
;
A
#
# COMPACT_ATOMS: atom_id res chain seq x y z
N MET A 1 48.60 -68.05 -6.08
CA MET A 1 48.69 -66.60 -5.80
C MET A 1 47.62 -65.90 -6.63
N LYS A 2 46.52 -65.44 -6.01
CA LYS A 2 45.32 -64.93 -6.73
C LYS A 2 45.40 -63.40 -6.85
N ALA A 3 45.25 -62.88 -8.07
CA ALA A 3 45.24 -61.46 -8.37
C ALA A 3 43.97 -60.78 -7.84
N LYS A 4 44.11 -59.61 -7.20
CA LYS A 4 43.01 -58.76 -6.74
C LYS A 4 42.56 -57.86 -7.88
N VAL A 5 41.28 -57.95 -8.26
CA VAL A 5 40.62 -57.05 -9.22
C VAL A 5 40.11 -55.83 -8.46
N LEU A 6 40.52 -54.66 -8.93
CA LEU A 6 40.12 -53.34 -8.47
C LEU A 6 38.76 -52.99 -9.11
N SER A 7 37.71 -52.79 -8.32
CA SER A 7 36.39 -52.36 -8.78
C SER A 7 36.18 -50.90 -8.39
N LEU A 8 36.18 -50.01 -9.39
CA LEU A 8 35.87 -48.58 -9.26
C LEU A 8 34.36 -48.39 -9.45
N PHE A 9 33.67 -47.91 -8.43
CA PHE A 9 32.24 -47.60 -8.44
C PHE A 9 32.06 -46.12 -8.86
N PRO A 10 31.34 -45.78 -9.94
CA PRO A 10 31.07 -44.40 -10.29
C PRO A 10 29.95 -43.84 -9.40
N ILE A 11 30.26 -42.78 -8.65
CA ILE A 11 29.28 -42.00 -7.86
C ILE A 11 28.51 -41.10 -8.84
N LEU A 12 27.22 -41.40 -8.99
CA LEU A 12 26.27 -40.63 -9.76
C LEU A 12 25.92 -39.34 -9.00
N PHE A 13 26.47 -38.20 -9.43
CA PHE A 13 26.09 -36.88 -8.94
C PHE A 13 24.67 -36.55 -9.45
N LEU A 14 23.68 -36.65 -8.55
CA LEU A 14 22.36 -36.08 -8.75
C LEU A 14 22.47 -34.55 -8.62
N LEU A 15 22.49 -33.85 -9.76
CA LEU A 15 22.32 -32.40 -9.80
C LEU A 15 20.86 -32.08 -9.47
N LEU A 16 20.61 -31.67 -8.24
CA LEU A 16 19.37 -31.01 -7.85
C LEU A 16 19.31 -29.65 -8.55
N SER A 17 18.55 -29.58 -9.65
CA SER A 17 18.15 -28.33 -10.29
C SER A 17 17.15 -27.63 -9.36
N CYS A 18 17.65 -26.76 -8.50
CA CYS A 18 16.83 -25.78 -7.81
C CYS A 18 16.50 -24.70 -8.84
N SER A 19 15.31 -24.72 -9.44
CA SER A 19 14.85 -23.61 -10.26
C SER A 19 14.67 -22.41 -9.32
N SER A 20 15.66 -21.53 -9.25
CA SER A 20 15.45 -20.19 -8.72
C SER A 20 14.36 -19.56 -9.58
N SER A 21 13.19 -19.35 -8.99
CA SER A 21 12.22 -18.44 -9.58
C SER A 21 12.86 -17.07 -9.49
N ASP A 22 13.21 -16.50 -10.65
CA ASP A 22 13.65 -15.12 -10.75
C ASP A 22 12.45 -14.23 -10.39
N GLU A 23 12.25 -13.97 -9.10
CA GLU A 23 11.35 -12.92 -8.65
C GLU A 23 11.97 -11.59 -9.09
N GLU A 24 11.33 -10.88 -10.03
CA GLU A 24 11.74 -9.54 -10.44
C GLU A 24 11.91 -8.64 -9.22
N GLU A 25 13.11 -8.07 -9.06
CA GLU A 25 13.39 -7.15 -7.98
C GLU A 25 12.52 -5.88 -8.14
N VAL A 26 11.64 -5.64 -7.17
CA VAL A 26 10.78 -4.46 -7.16
C VAL A 26 11.62 -3.25 -6.76
N VAL A 27 11.81 -2.32 -7.69
CA VAL A 27 12.50 -1.04 -7.43
C VAL A 27 11.48 -0.01 -6.94
N TYR A 28 11.57 0.37 -5.67
CA TYR A 28 10.72 1.41 -5.08
C TYR A 28 11.29 2.81 -5.31
N ALA A 29 10.41 3.81 -5.38
CA ALA A 29 10.82 5.22 -5.37
C ALA A 29 11.59 5.52 -4.07
N THR A 30 12.77 6.10 -4.18
CA THR A 30 13.63 6.48 -3.04
C THR A 30 13.48 7.95 -2.64
N ALA A 31 12.72 8.72 -3.40
CA ALA A 31 12.41 10.13 -3.17
C ALA A 31 10.95 10.41 -3.53
N PRO A 32 10.39 11.55 -3.07
CA PRO A 32 9.10 12.04 -3.54
C PRO A 32 9.08 12.22 -5.06
N GLU A 33 7.92 11.95 -5.68
CA GLU A 33 7.70 12.09 -7.12
C GLU A 33 7.15 13.47 -7.50
N THR A 34 6.44 14.15 -6.58
CA THR A 34 5.93 15.52 -6.81
C THR A 34 7.08 16.51 -6.97
N LYS A 35 6.99 17.37 -8.01
CA LYS A 35 7.98 18.44 -8.20
C LYS A 35 7.71 19.63 -7.27
N PRO A 36 8.75 20.34 -6.79
CA PRO A 36 8.60 21.43 -5.82
C PRO A 36 7.62 22.54 -6.24
N GLU A 37 7.53 22.84 -7.54
CA GLU A 37 6.61 23.86 -8.06
C GLU A 37 5.13 23.53 -7.84
N PHE A 38 4.80 22.28 -7.49
CA PHE A 38 3.42 21.82 -7.29
C PHE A 38 3.05 21.59 -5.82
N ASP A 39 3.96 21.75 -4.87
CA ASP A 39 3.75 21.46 -3.43
C ASP A 39 2.50 22.14 -2.83
N ASN A 40 2.17 23.34 -3.29
CA ASN A 40 1.02 24.12 -2.80
C ASN A 40 -0.05 24.29 -3.88
N THR A 41 -0.23 23.27 -4.71
CA THR A 41 -1.19 23.28 -5.82
C THR A 41 -1.99 21.98 -5.83
N ALA A 42 -3.11 21.95 -6.55
CA ALA A 42 -3.84 20.71 -6.81
C ALA A 42 -3.12 19.78 -7.82
N PHE A 43 -2.06 20.25 -8.48
CA PHE A 43 -1.20 19.43 -9.34
C PHE A 43 -0.17 18.68 -8.50
N GLY A 44 0.44 17.64 -9.07
CA GLY A 44 1.42 16.80 -8.39
C GLY A 44 1.01 15.33 -8.36
N VAL A 45 1.52 14.61 -7.36
CA VAL A 45 1.30 13.17 -7.17
C VAL A 45 0.57 12.91 -5.86
N TYR A 46 -0.52 12.16 -5.91
CA TYR A 46 -1.26 11.70 -4.75
C TYR A 46 -1.08 10.20 -4.60
N LYS A 47 -0.80 9.72 -3.40
CA LYS A 47 -0.59 8.29 -3.11
C LYS A 47 -1.46 7.83 -1.97
N GLY A 48 -1.89 6.57 -2.05
CA GLY A 48 -2.98 6.09 -1.24
C GLY A 48 -3.10 4.57 -1.12
N ILE A 49 -3.97 4.13 -0.23
CA ILE A 49 -4.40 2.73 -0.10
C ILE A 49 -5.87 2.58 -0.51
N ILE A 50 -6.21 1.39 -1.00
CA ILE A 50 -7.59 1.00 -1.31
C ILE A 50 -8.08 0.07 -0.18
N MET A 51 -9.28 0.30 0.30
CA MET A 51 -9.98 -0.48 1.32
C MET A 51 -10.98 -1.42 0.65
N GLY A 52 -11.16 -2.62 1.19
CA GLY A 52 -12.02 -3.68 0.61
C GLY A 52 -11.33 -4.61 -0.42
N MET A 53 -10.07 -4.36 -0.78
CA MET A 53 -9.27 -5.25 -1.64
C MET A 53 -7.78 -5.03 -1.38
N ASN A 54 -6.90 -5.96 -1.77
CA ASN A 54 -5.46 -5.66 -1.86
C ASN A 54 -5.23 -4.67 -3.01
N GLY A 55 -4.51 -3.61 -2.71
CA GLY A 55 -4.18 -2.56 -3.65
C GLY A 55 -3.93 -1.18 -3.04
N SER A 56 -3.18 -0.39 -3.80
CA SER A 56 -2.78 0.98 -3.52
C SER A 56 -3.03 1.83 -4.77
N LEU A 57 -3.14 3.14 -4.57
CA LEU A 57 -3.56 4.08 -5.57
C LEU A 57 -2.51 5.17 -5.73
N LYS A 58 -2.16 5.48 -6.98
CA LYS A 58 -1.40 6.68 -7.33
C LYS A 58 -2.21 7.51 -8.31
N ILE A 59 -2.38 8.81 -8.05
CA ILE A 59 -3.00 9.76 -8.97
C ILE A 59 -1.93 10.78 -9.34
N VAL A 60 -1.74 11.03 -10.63
CA VAL A 60 -0.82 12.03 -11.15
C VAL A 60 -1.66 13.09 -11.86
N ILE A 61 -1.55 14.34 -11.40
CA ILE A 61 -2.23 15.50 -11.97
C ILE A 61 -1.18 16.50 -12.43
N ASN A 62 -0.88 16.49 -13.72
CA ASN A 62 0.06 17.39 -14.40
C ASN A 62 1.27 17.76 -13.54
N ASN A 63 2.14 16.78 -13.28
CA ASN A 63 3.37 16.97 -12.52
C ASN A 63 4.49 17.54 -13.41
N GLY A 64 4.14 18.52 -14.26
CA GLY A 64 5.01 19.16 -15.25
C GLY A 64 5.19 18.37 -16.55
N ASP A 65 4.26 17.48 -16.87
CA ASP A 65 4.27 16.59 -18.05
C ASP A 65 2.92 16.58 -18.81
N ASN A 66 1.94 17.39 -18.38
CA ASN A 66 0.57 17.41 -18.90
C ASN A 66 -0.15 16.05 -18.85
N ILE A 67 0.24 15.16 -17.93
CA ILE A 67 -0.42 13.86 -17.73
C ILE A 67 -1.46 13.97 -16.60
N ALA A 68 -2.67 13.46 -16.83
CA ALA A 68 -3.67 13.25 -15.78
C ALA A 68 -4.15 11.79 -15.79
N GLN A 69 -3.60 10.97 -14.90
CA GLN A 69 -3.87 9.53 -14.84
C GLN A 69 -3.92 9.04 -13.40
N ALA A 70 -4.65 7.95 -13.18
CA ALA A 70 -4.57 7.20 -11.94
C ALA A 70 -4.16 5.75 -12.20
N TYR A 71 -3.41 5.19 -11.27
CA TYR A 71 -2.85 3.85 -11.34
C TYR A 71 -3.23 3.08 -10.08
N ILE A 72 -3.71 1.85 -10.26
CA ILE A 72 -3.92 0.92 -9.17
C ILE A 72 -2.80 -0.10 -9.19
N TYR A 73 -2.15 -0.26 -8.06
CA TYR A 73 -1.09 -1.22 -7.84
C TYR A 73 -1.63 -2.39 -7.05
N GLN A 74 -1.34 -3.61 -7.49
CA GLN A 74 -1.55 -4.82 -6.70
C GLN A 74 -0.30 -5.67 -6.81
N ASN A 75 0.20 -6.17 -5.68
CA ASN A 75 1.46 -6.92 -5.63
C ASN A 75 2.62 -6.17 -6.34
N ASN A 76 2.70 -4.85 -6.13
CA ASN A 76 3.73 -3.97 -6.70
C ASN A 76 3.72 -3.82 -8.23
N LYS A 77 2.64 -4.24 -8.90
CA LYS A 77 2.46 -4.08 -10.35
C LYS A 77 1.25 -3.20 -10.63
N ILE A 78 1.36 -2.33 -11.62
CA ILE A 78 0.21 -1.57 -12.12
C ILE A 78 -0.76 -2.58 -12.75
N THR A 79 -1.94 -2.73 -12.16
CA THR A 79 -3.00 -3.60 -12.69
C THR A 79 -4.10 -2.82 -13.39
N GLN A 80 -4.28 -1.55 -13.06
CA GLN A 80 -5.24 -0.66 -13.72
C GLN A 80 -4.59 0.68 -14.01
N THR A 81 -4.86 1.19 -15.21
CA THR A 81 -4.63 2.58 -15.58
C THR A 81 -5.97 3.20 -15.91
N LEU A 82 -6.27 4.31 -15.24
CA LEU A 82 -7.51 5.07 -15.40
C LEU A 82 -7.15 6.43 -15.99
N THR A 83 -8.00 6.89 -16.91
CA THR A 83 -7.86 8.21 -17.53
C THR A 83 -9.03 9.10 -17.12
N THR A 84 -8.90 10.37 -17.42
CA THR A 84 -9.94 11.37 -17.19
C THR A 84 -10.02 12.31 -18.39
N THR A 85 -11.20 12.88 -18.62
CA THR A 85 -11.43 13.98 -19.56
C THR A 85 -11.60 15.31 -18.84
N TYR A 86 -11.44 15.34 -17.52
CA TYR A 86 -11.51 16.56 -16.73
C TYR A 86 -10.41 17.54 -17.16
N ASN A 87 -10.76 18.81 -17.32
CA ASN A 87 -9.81 19.85 -17.66
C ASN A 87 -9.23 20.44 -16.37
N PHE A 88 -7.92 20.29 -16.17
CA PHE A 88 -7.24 20.79 -14.99
C PHE A 88 -6.64 22.17 -15.26
N THR A 89 -6.98 23.13 -14.41
CA THR A 89 -6.39 24.47 -14.39
C THR A 89 -5.50 24.61 -13.17
N LEU A 90 -4.30 25.13 -13.35
CA LEU A 90 -3.40 25.41 -12.22
C LEU A 90 -4.00 26.47 -11.30
N GLY A 91 -3.99 26.21 -9.99
CA GLY A 91 -4.48 27.15 -8.97
C GLY A 91 -5.98 27.12 -8.73
N GLU A 92 -6.72 26.19 -9.36
CA GLU A 92 -8.14 25.97 -9.11
C GLU A 92 -8.37 24.68 -8.30
N ASP A 93 -9.50 24.64 -7.57
CA ASP A 93 -9.98 23.42 -6.93
C ASP A 93 -10.28 22.37 -8.01
N ILE A 94 -9.97 21.11 -7.72
CA ILE A 94 -10.46 19.98 -8.52
C ILE A 94 -11.73 19.49 -7.86
N THR A 95 -12.85 19.50 -8.59
CA THR A 95 -14.15 19.06 -8.07
C THR A 95 -14.70 17.92 -8.92
N ASN A 96 -14.83 16.74 -8.32
CA ASN A 96 -15.41 15.55 -8.93
C ASN A 96 -14.79 15.14 -10.28
N ALA A 97 -13.46 15.26 -10.43
CA ALA A 97 -12.76 14.75 -11.59
C ALA A 97 -12.91 13.22 -11.66
N GLU A 98 -13.60 12.72 -12.69
CA GLU A 98 -13.85 11.29 -12.85
C GLU A 98 -12.65 10.62 -13.52
N PHE A 99 -12.08 9.64 -12.82
CA PHE A 99 -11.09 8.72 -13.36
C PHE A 99 -11.78 7.38 -13.59
N SER A 100 -11.68 6.84 -14.81
CA SER A 100 -12.34 5.58 -15.13
C SER A 100 -11.61 4.74 -16.18
N ASN A 101 -11.94 3.46 -16.19
CA ASN A 101 -11.77 2.54 -17.30
C ASN A 101 -12.97 1.57 -17.33
N SER A 102 -12.85 0.43 -18.04
CA SER A 102 -13.95 -0.54 -18.13
C SER A 102 -14.23 -1.33 -16.84
N GLN A 103 -13.33 -1.31 -15.85
CA GLN A 103 -13.43 -2.11 -14.62
C GLN A 103 -13.56 -1.26 -13.35
N VAL A 104 -13.01 -0.06 -13.36
CA VAL A 104 -12.87 0.78 -12.17
C VAL A 104 -13.27 2.21 -12.51
N SER A 105 -13.97 2.87 -11.58
CA SER A 105 -14.14 4.32 -11.61
C SER A 105 -14.11 4.92 -10.21
N PHE A 106 -13.68 6.17 -10.11
CA PHE A 106 -13.86 6.99 -8.92
C PHE A 106 -13.87 8.47 -9.28
N ARG A 107 -14.32 9.30 -8.35
CA ARG A 107 -14.23 10.76 -8.44
C ARG A 107 -13.19 11.28 -7.46
N PHE A 108 -12.33 12.15 -7.96
CA PHE A 108 -11.31 12.83 -7.18
C PHE A 108 -11.67 14.30 -6.99
N SER A 109 -11.53 14.79 -5.76
CA SER A 109 -11.62 16.22 -5.44
C SER A 109 -10.48 16.62 -4.52
N VAL A 110 -9.98 17.84 -4.66
CA VAL A 110 -8.93 18.39 -3.79
C VAL A 110 -8.98 19.92 -3.88
N SER A 111 -8.65 20.59 -2.78
CA SER A 111 -8.53 22.05 -2.78
C SER A 111 -7.38 22.51 -3.68
N ALA A 112 -7.44 23.75 -4.17
CA ALA A 112 -6.49 24.35 -5.10
C ALA A 112 -5.04 24.31 -4.63
N ASN A 113 -4.81 24.17 -3.32
CA ASN A 113 -3.51 24.07 -2.67
C ASN A 113 -3.04 22.61 -2.46
N GLY A 114 -3.76 21.62 -2.97
CA GLY A 114 -3.45 20.19 -2.80
C GLY A 114 -3.92 19.59 -1.47
N SER A 115 -4.58 20.37 -0.60
CA SER A 115 -5.07 19.88 0.69
C SER A 115 -6.46 19.23 0.57
N ASN A 116 -6.79 18.40 1.58
CA ASN A 116 -8.07 17.69 1.69
C ASN A 116 -8.45 16.88 0.44
N PRO A 117 -7.56 16.02 -0.09
CA PRO A 117 -7.93 15.10 -1.16
C PRO A 117 -9.07 14.16 -0.71
N VAL A 118 -10.06 14.00 -1.57
CA VAL A 118 -11.23 13.14 -1.35
C VAL A 118 -11.41 12.25 -2.57
N ILE A 119 -11.55 10.94 -2.32
CA ILE A 119 -11.96 9.96 -3.32
C ILE A 119 -13.38 9.51 -2.99
N SER A 120 -14.29 9.66 -3.94
CA SER A 120 -15.69 9.30 -3.79
C SER A 120 -16.19 8.47 -4.95
N SER A 121 -17.38 7.88 -4.82
CA SER A 121 -18.02 7.07 -5.86
C SER A 121 -17.11 5.98 -6.43
N TYR A 122 -16.26 5.38 -5.58
CA TYR A 122 -15.35 4.32 -6.01
C TYR A 122 -16.17 3.07 -6.38
N THR A 123 -16.00 2.59 -7.60
CA THR A 123 -16.50 1.30 -8.06
C THR A 123 -15.36 0.44 -8.61
N TYR A 124 -15.41 -0.86 -8.34
CA TYR A 124 -14.50 -1.85 -8.92
C TYR A 124 -15.31 -3.11 -9.18
N ILE A 125 -15.39 -3.58 -10.43
CA ILE A 125 -16.18 -4.76 -10.80
C ILE A 125 -15.75 -5.97 -9.95
N GLY A 126 -16.71 -6.54 -9.22
CA GLY A 126 -16.48 -7.72 -8.37
C GLY A 126 -16.02 -7.41 -6.95
N ILE A 127 -15.86 -6.14 -6.57
CA ILE A 127 -15.54 -5.73 -5.20
C ILE A 127 -16.72 -4.94 -4.63
N SER A 128 -17.23 -5.37 -3.47
CA SER A 128 -18.30 -4.67 -2.76
C SER A 128 -17.74 -3.47 -2.00
N ASN A 129 -18.36 -2.30 -2.17
CA ASN A 129 -18.06 -1.08 -1.42
C ASN A 129 -16.57 -0.72 -1.29
N PRO A 130 -15.79 -0.72 -2.38
CA PRO A 130 -14.40 -0.28 -2.30
C PRO A 130 -14.34 1.17 -1.84
N GLN A 131 -13.34 1.50 -1.05
CA GLN A 131 -13.04 2.88 -0.66
C GLN A 131 -11.56 3.13 -0.89
N ALA A 132 -11.16 4.38 -1.02
CA ALA A 132 -9.75 4.72 -1.10
C ALA A 132 -9.47 6.03 -0.40
N PHE A 133 -8.25 6.16 0.07
CA PHE A 133 -7.73 7.38 0.65
C PHE A 133 -6.39 7.67 0.00
N ALA A 134 -6.13 8.93 -0.29
CA ALA A 134 -4.86 9.38 -0.82
C ALA A 134 -4.42 10.68 -0.13
N ILE A 135 -3.11 10.93 -0.09
CA ILE A 135 -2.52 12.18 0.39
C ILE A 135 -1.69 12.77 -0.75
N HIS A 136 -1.65 14.10 -0.83
CA HIS A 136 -0.72 14.79 -1.70
C HIS A 136 0.72 14.52 -1.24
N GLU A 137 1.52 13.88 -2.07
CA GLU A 137 2.96 13.78 -1.85
C GLU A 137 3.59 15.14 -2.12
N LEU A 138 4.42 15.63 -1.21
CA LEU A 138 5.15 16.89 -1.38
C LEU A 138 6.58 16.58 -1.81
N SER A 139 7.25 17.48 -2.51
CA SER A 139 8.60 17.26 -3.04
C SER A 139 9.66 16.98 -1.96
N TYR A 140 9.33 17.25 -0.69
CA TYR A 140 10.17 17.03 0.48
C TYR A 140 9.60 15.99 1.46
N SER A 141 8.43 15.40 1.17
CA SER A 141 7.76 14.46 2.08
C SER A 141 7.11 13.32 1.30
N GLN A 142 7.79 12.17 1.26
CA GLN A 142 7.34 10.98 0.53
C GLN A 142 6.12 10.36 1.21
N VAL A 143 5.20 9.83 0.41
CA VAL A 143 4.09 9.01 0.90
C VAL A 143 4.41 7.56 0.62
N LEU A 144 4.60 6.78 1.68
CA LEU A 144 4.89 5.35 1.61
C LEU A 144 3.60 4.57 1.85
N CYS A 145 3.26 3.61 0.98
CA CYS A 145 2.10 2.74 1.17
C CYS A 145 2.55 1.31 1.44
N TYR A 146 1.92 0.65 2.41
CA TYR A 146 2.21 -0.73 2.77
C TYR A 146 0.94 -1.57 2.78
N GLU A 147 1.06 -2.80 2.29
CA GLU A 147 -0.02 -3.77 2.25
C GLU A 147 0.44 -5.12 2.80
N GLY A 148 -0.43 -5.77 3.55
CA GLY A 148 -0.22 -7.13 4.00
C GLY A 148 -1.34 -7.63 4.88
N THR A 149 -0.98 -8.40 5.90
CA THR A 149 -1.93 -9.13 6.72
C THR A 149 -1.51 -9.15 8.18
N PHE A 150 -2.50 -9.37 9.05
CA PHE A 150 -2.28 -9.79 10.42
C PHE A 150 -2.81 -11.21 10.63
N LYS A 151 -2.24 -11.90 11.62
CA LYS A 151 -2.57 -13.28 11.97
C LYS A 151 -2.39 -13.53 13.46
N GLY A 152 -2.99 -14.59 13.99
CA GLY A 152 -2.98 -14.95 15.40
C GLY A 152 -4.33 -15.54 15.79
N ASP A 153 -4.85 -15.08 16.93
CA ASP A 153 -6.20 -15.44 17.38
C ASP A 153 -7.29 -14.91 16.42
N ASP A 154 -7.03 -13.79 15.74
CA ASP A 154 -7.74 -13.32 14.55
C ASP A 154 -6.77 -13.08 13.39
N ASN A 155 -7.31 -13.00 12.17
CA ASN A 155 -6.57 -12.85 10.93
C ASN A 155 -7.26 -11.85 10.02
N GLY A 156 -6.49 -11.17 9.16
CA GLY A 156 -7.10 -10.22 8.24
C GLY A 156 -6.12 -9.38 7.45
N ILE A 157 -6.66 -8.35 6.82
CA ILE A 157 -5.90 -7.40 6.01
C ILE A 157 -5.31 -6.33 6.92
N PHE A 158 -4.05 -5.99 6.70
CA PHE A 158 -3.38 -4.84 7.30
C PHE A 158 -2.87 -3.93 6.18
N LYS A 159 -3.16 -2.64 6.28
CA LYS A 159 -2.63 -1.62 5.37
C LYS A 159 -2.26 -0.36 6.14
N CYS A 160 -1.24 0.33 5.67
CA CYS A 160 -0.96 1.66 6.18
C CYS A 160 -0.31 2.55 5.13
N MET A 161 -0.43 3.86 5.35
CA MET A 161 0.38 4.87 4.70
C MET A 161 1.21 5.58 5.75
N VAL A 162 2.42 5.98 5.37
CA VAL A 162 3.28 6.82 6.21
C VAL A 162 3.65 8.08 5.43
N ASN A 163 3.41 9.24 6.02
CA ASN A 163 3.83 10.52 5.49
C ASN A 163 4.23 11.45 6.64
N ASN A 164 5.38 12.11 6.54
CA ASN A 164 5.90 13.04 7.54
C ASN A 164 5.84 12.53 9.01
N GLY A 165 6.18 11.25 9.24
CA GLY A 165 6.15 10.65 10.57
C GLY A 165 4.74 10.36 11.12
N VAL A 166 3.69 10.48 10.30
CA VAL A 166 2.33 10.07 10.64
C VAL A 166 1.98 8.82 9.86
N LEU A 167 1.49 7.81 10.57
CA LEU A 167 0.87 6.61 10.03
C LEU A 167 -0.64 6.82 9.96
N THR A 168 -1.23 6.49 8.82
CA THR A 168 -2.68 6.28 8.67
C THR A 168 -2.91 4.81 8.35
N GLY A 169 -3.63 4.11 9.22
CA GLY A 169 -3.80 2.66 9.14
C GLY A 169 -5.22 2.24 8.79
N TYR A 170 -5.33 1.07 8.16
CA TYR A 170 -6.57 0.32 7.94
C TYR A 170 -6.36 -1.17 8.28
N VAL A 171 -7.30 -1.77 8.99
CA VAL A 171 -7.40 -3.22 9.16
C VAL A 171 -8.81 -3.70 8.86
N LEU A 172 -8.91 -4.90 8.30
CA LEU A 172 -10.17 -5.62 8.12
C LEU A 172 -10.02 -6.99 8.78
N SER A 173 -10.81 -7.24 9.82
CA SER A 173 -10.85 -8.51 10.53
C SER A 173 -11.64 -9.55 9.72
N SER A 174 -11.07 -10.74 9.56
CA SER A 174 -11.76 -11.85 8.89
C SER A 174 -12.72 -12.56 9.85
N GLY A 175 -12.45 -12.52 11.16
CA GLY A 175 -13.33 -13.11 12.17
C GLY A 175 -14.63 -12.33 12.36
N SER A 176 -14.57 -11.00 12.33
CA SER A 176 -15.73 -10.11 12.59
C SER A 176 -16.31 -9.45 11.33
N ASP A 177 -15.61 -9.47 10.20
CA ASP A 177 -15.93 -8.69 8.99
C ASP A 177 -16.03 -7.17 9.27
N GLU A 178 -15.35 -6.71 10.33
CA GLU A 178 -15.29 -5.30 10.71
C GLU A 178 -14.00 -4.63 10.24
N THR A 179 -14.17 -3.37 9.86
CA THR A 179 -13.08 -2.48 9.46
C THR A 179 -12.75 -1.51 10.58
N TYR A 180 -11.46 -1.32 10.83
CA TYR A 180 -10.97 -0.30 11.74
C TYR A 180 -9.89 0.56 11.07
N THR A 181 -9.92 1.85 11.36
CA THR A 181 -8.91 2.81 10.90
C THR A 181 -8.23 3.47 12.08
N THR A 182 -7.06 4.06 11.84
CA THR A 182 -6.31 4.75 12.88
C THR A 182 -5.38 5.82 12.30
N SER A 183 -4.93 6.71 13.16
CA SER A 183 -3.75 7.54 12.91
C SER A 183 -2.81 7.43 14.11
N ALA A 184 -1.52 7.29 13.83
CA ALA A 184 -0.48 7.13 14.85
C ALA A 184 0.79 7.89 14.47
N VAL A 185 1.61 8.25 15.46
CA VAL A 185 2.92 8.86 15.23
C VAL A 185 3.97 7.77 15.07
N VAL A 186 4.84 7.93 14.08
CA VAL A 186 6.01 7.10 13.83
C VAL A 186 7.25 7.84 14.34
N THR A 187 7.92 7.27 15.34
CA THR A 187 9.17 7.81 15.91
C THR A 187 10.24 6.74 15.88
N ASN A 188 11.44 7.07 15.37
CA ASN A 188 12.55 6.11 15.26
C ASN A 188 12.12 4.79 14.60
N ASN A 189 11.38 4.90 13.49
CA ASN A 189 10.84 3.77 12.73
C ASN A 189 9.90 2.84 13.52
N GLN A 190 9.37 3.30 14.66
CA GLN A 190 8.44 2.55 15.50
C GLN A 190 7.11 3.29 15.63
N PHE A 191 6.03 2.52 15.79
CA PHE A 191 4.70 3.06 16.08
C PHE A 191 3.95 2.14 17.04
N ASN A 192 3.03 2.75 17.78
CA ASN A 192 1.93 2.08 18.48
C ASN A 192 0.65 2.71 17.94
N ALA A 193 -0.22 1.90 17.35
CA ALA A 193 -1.46 2.37 16.74
C ALA A 193 -2.63 1.58 17.30
N VAL A 194 -3.67 2.27 17.75
CA VAL A 194 -4.91 1.63 18.22
C VAL A 194 -5.92 1.66 17.08
N PHE A 195 -6.29 0.49 16.60
CA PHE A 195 -7.32 0.32 15.59
C PHE A 195 -8.64 0.03 16.29
N GLY A 196 -9.66 0.85 16.06
CA GLY A 196 -10.97 0.71 16.71
C GLY A 196 -11.05 1.46 18.05
N ASN A 197 -11.85 0.94 18.99
CA ASN A 197 -12.09 1.56 20.29
C ASN A 197 -11.87 0.54 21.43
N VAL A 198 -12.09 0.95 22.69
CA VAL A 198 -11.87 0.08 23.86
C VAL A 198 -12.71 -1.21 23.87
N SER A 199 -13.84 -1.25 23.16
CA SER A 199 -14.76 -2.39 23.12
C SER A 199 -14.53 -3.35 21.96
N SER A 200 -13.85 -2.94 20.89
CA SER A 200 -13.69 -3.74 19.67
C SER A 200 -12.30 -3.66 19.04
N GLY A 201 -11.41 -2.85 19.60
CA GLY A 201 -10.13 -2.49 18.99
C GLY A 201 -8.94 -3.28 19.48
N ALA A 202 -7.85 -3.19 18.73
CA ALA A 202 -6.57 -3.80 19.04
C ALA A 202 -5.43 -2.78 18.89
N SER A 203 -4.40 -2.91 19.72
CA SER A 203 -3.16 -2.15 19.58
C SER A 203 -2.22 -2.90 18.65
N PHE A 204 -1.62 -2.18 17.72
CA PHE A 204 -0.60 -2.67 16.79
C PHE A 204 0.71 -1.96 17.09
N ASP A 205 1.69 -2.73 17.54
CA ASP A 205 3.03 -2.28 17.88
C ASP A 205 4.00 -2.80 16.83
N GLY A 206 4.63 -1.90 16.09
CA GLY A 206 5.53 -2.36 15.03
C GLY A 206 6.58 -1.38 14.58
N GLN A 207 7.37 -1.89 13.64
CA GLN A 207 8.46 -1.19 13.01
C GLN A 207 8.19 -1.01 11.53
N ILE A 208 8.65 0.13 10.99
CA ILE A 208 8.53 0.49 9.58
C ILE A 208 9.93 0.68 9.01
N THR A 209 10.19 -0.01 7.91
CA THR A 209 11.39 0.13 7.09
C THR A 209 11.00 0.71 5.74
N THR A 210 11.99 1.04 4.91
CA THR A 210 11.76 1.52 3.55
C THR A 210 11.02 0.55 2.63
N ILE A 211 10.97 -0.75 2.96
CA ILE A 211 10.38 -1.79 2.11
C ILE A 211 9.30 -2.64 2.80
N SER A 212 9.17 -2.53 4.11
CA SER A 212 8.25 -3.37 4.88
C SER A 212 7.84 -2.75 6.22
N CYS A 213 6.74 -3.23 6.77
CA CYS A 213 6.33 -2.98 8.15
C CYS A 213 5.98 -4.31 8.82
N ALA A 214 6.27 -4.45 10.10
CA ALA A 214 5.95 -5.67 10.84
C ALA A 214 5.89 -5.42 12.34
N GLY A 215 5.17 -6.28 13.06
CA GLY A 215 5.05 -6.17 14.49
C GLY A 215 4.09 -7.17 15.11
N ASN A 216 3.62 -6.83 16.30
CA ASN A 216 2.63 -7.60 17.05
C ASN A 216 1.34 -6.80 17.18
N TRP A 217 0.23 -7.50 17.38
CA TRP A 217 -1.02 -6.89 17.77
C TRP A 217 -1.58 -7.56 19.02
N ASN A 218 -2.34 -6.80 19.80
CA ASN A 218 -2.98 -7.28 21.01
C ASN A 218 -4.35 -6.62 21.21
N ASN A 219 -5.35 -7.44 21.50
CA ASN A 219 -6.66 -7.00 21.95
C ASN A 219 -6.85 -7.45 23.42
N PRO A 220 -6.61 -6.57 24.40
CA PRO A 220 -6.67 -6.95 25.80
C PRO A 220 -8.10 -7.24 26.27
N THR A 221 -9.12 -6.72 25.57
CA THR A 221 -10.53 -6.91 25.93
C THR A 221 -10.98 -8.36 25.72
N PHE A 222 -10.48 -9.01 24.67
CA PHE A 222 -10.79 -10.41 24.36
C PHE A 222 -9.63 -11.38 24.65
N GLY A 223 -8.48 -10.87 25.10
CA GLY A 223 -7.31 -11.69 25.37
C GLY A 223 -6.65 -12.25 24.11
N GLU A 224 -6.84 -11.58 22.98
CA GLU A 224 -6.36 -12.01 21.67
C GLU A 224 -5.04 -11.34 21.30
N SER A 225 -4.22 -12.03 20.52
CA SER A 225 -2.94 -11.50 20.09
C SER A 225 -2.44 -12.15 18.80
N GLY A 226 -1.42 -11.53 18.22
CA GLY A 226 -0.72 -12.10 17.09
C GLY A 226 0.34 -11.20 16.49
N THR A 227 0.58 -11.41 15.19
CA THR A 227 1.62 -10.71 14.43
C THR A 227 1.04 -10.10 13.15
N PHE A 228 1.64 -9.04 12.66
CA PHE A 228 1.31 -8.47 11.35
C PHE A 228 2.57 -8.21 10.53
N ARG A 229 2.39 -8.21 9.20
CA ARG A 229 3.45 -7.89 8.23
C ARG A 229 2.83 -7.21 7.03
N GLY A 230 3.52 -6.22 6.49
CA GLY A 230 3.21 -5.55 5.24
C GLY A 230 4.47 -5.31 4.40
N LYS A 231 4.30 -5.32 3.08
CA LYS A 231 5.33 -4.93 2.11
C LYS A 231 4.96 -3.58 1.53
N ARG A 232 5.98 -2.77 1.22
CA ARG A 232 5.77 -1.49 0.53
C ARG A 232 5.20 -1.77 -0.86
N THR A 233 4.29 -0.90 -1.29
CA THR A 233 3.70 -0.91 -2.63
C THR A 233 3.88 0.39 -3.38
N LEU A 234 3.98 1.52 -2.67
CA LEU A 234 4.30 2.86 -3.19
C LEU A 234 5.27 3.58 -2.26
#